data_AF-D3TS27-F1
#
_entry.id   AF-D3TS27-F1
#
_cell.length_a   1.000
_cell.length_b   1.000
_cell.length_c   1.000
_cell.angle_alpha   90.00
_cell.angle_beta   90.00
_cell.angle_gamma   90.00
#
_symmetry.space_group_name_H-M   'P 1'
#
loop_
_entity.id
_entity.type
_entity.pdbx_description
1 polymer ?
#
loop_
_entity_poly.entity_id
_entity_poly.type
_entity_poly.pdbx_seq_one_letter_code
_entity_poly.pdbx_strand_id
1 'polypeptide(L)' 'MSNAWRAAGLTYIQYSNICARVVRQALKSDLRVDAAKRNESHVKFTPWLNGKPAHEK' A
#
# COMPACT_ATOMS: atom_id res chain seq x y z
N MET A 1 -11.09 13.70 19.96
CA MET A 1 -10.40 14.12 18.72
C MET A 1 -9.89 12.89 18.00
N SER A 2 -10.47 12.52 16.87
CA SER A 2 -9.92 11.45 16.04
C SER A 2 -8.82 12.02 15.14
N ASN A 3 -7.66 11.38 15.08
CA ASN A 3 -6.57 11.77 14.18
C ASN A 3 -7.08 11.92 12.73
N ALA A 4 -6.61 12.95 12.01
CA ALA A 4 -7.11 13.28 10.68
C ALA A 4 -7.09 12.10 9.68
N TRP A 5 -6.06 11.26 9.74
CA TRP A 5 -5.93 10.06 8.90
C TRP A 5 -6.95 8.96 9.26
N ARG A 6 -7.36 8.84 10.53
CA ARG A 6 -8.44 7.94 10.95
C ARG A 6 -9.80 8.43 10.45
N ALA A 7 -10.03 9.75 10.48
CA ALA A 7 -11.24 10.35 9.93
C ALA A 7 -11.33 10.17 8.41
N ALA A 8 -10.19 10.12 7.71
CA ALA A 8 -10.10 9.83 6.28
C ALA A 8 -10.29 8.34 5.92
N GLY A 9 -10.60 7.47 6.89
CA GLY A 9 -10.82 6.03 6.65
C GLY A 9 -9.55 5.21 6.46
N LEU A 10 -8.36 5.78 6.72
CA LEU A 10 -7.11 5.03 6.62
C LEU A 10 -6.92 4.11 7.83
N THR A 11 -6.60 2.86 7.55
CA THR A 11 -6.09 1.95 8.58
C THR A 11 -4.66 2.37 8.98
N TYR A 12 -4.23 1.96 10.17
CA TYR A 12 -2.87 2.23 10.64
C TYR A 12 -1.80 1.70 9.67
N ILE A 13 -2.02 0.50 9.11
CA ILE A 13 -1.09 -0.12 8.16
C ILE A 13 -1.00 0.72 6.88
N GLN A 14 -2.13 1.20 6.35
CA GLN A 14 -2.16 2.07 5.17
C GLN A 14 -1.43 3.39 5.44
N TYR A 15 -1.71 4.04 6.57
CA TYR A 15 -1.05 5.29 6.95
C TYR A 15 0.47 5.12 7.06
N SER A 16 0.92 4.10 7.80
CA SER A 16 2.35 3.81 7.97
C SER A 16 3.06 3.54 6.64
N ASN A 17 2.43 2.77 5.75
CA ASN A 17 2.99 2.48 4.42
C ASN A 17 3.12 3.73 3.55
N ILE A 18 2.15 4.65 3.62
CA ILE A 18 2.20 5.93 2.91
C ILE A 18 3.38 6.77 3.42
N CYS A 19 3.51 6.92 4.74
CA CYS A 19 4.64 7.64 5.34
C CYS A 19 5.99 7.03 4.94
N ALA A 20 6.11 5.70 5.00
CA ALA A 20 7.33 5.00 4.59
C ALA A 20 7.69 5.24 3.11
N ARG A 21 6.68 5.30 2.22
CA ARG A 21 6.90 5.61 0.80
C ARG A 21 7.46 7.02 0.60
N VAL A 22 6.90 8.01 1.30
CA VAL A 22 7.37 9.41 1.25
C VAL A 22 8.82 9.52 1.73
N VAL A 23 9.16 8.84 2.84
CA VAL A 23 10.54 8.83 3.37
C VAL A 23 11.52 8.22 2.36
N ARG A 24 11.15 7.15 1.66
CA ARG A 24 12.02 6.55 0.62
C ARG A 24 12.24 7.47 -0.57
N GLN A 25 11.25 8.29 -0.94
CA GLN A 25 11.39 9.26 -2.03
C GLN A 25 12.34 10.41 -1.68
N ALA A 26 12.49 10.72 -0.39
CA ALA A 26 13.41 11.74 0.11
C ALA A 26 14.88 11.28 0.20
N LEU A 27 15.18 10.01 -0.10
CA LEU A 27 16.55 9.49 -0.12
C LEU A 27 17.35 9.99 -1.33
N LYS A 28 18.68 9.99 -1.20
CA LYS A 28 19.63 10.23 -2.30
C LYS A 28 19.37 9.25 -3.45
N SER A 29 19.68 9.67 -4.69
CA SER A 29 19.43 8.92 -5.93
C SER A 29 19.84 7.45 -5.83
N ASP A 30 21.04 7.20 -5.30
CA ASP A 30 21.68 5.90 -5.32
C ASP A 30 20.93 4.90 -4.40
N LEU A 31 20.49 5.38 -3.24
CA LEU A 31 19.72 4.59 -2.27
C LEU A 31 18.23 4.50 -2.63
N ARG A 32 17.72 5.50 -3.37
CA ARG A 32 16.31 5.58 -3.75
C ARG A 32 15.93 4.47 -4.72
N VAL A 33 16.81 4.10 -5.64
CA VAL A 33 16.56 3.02 -6.61
C VAL A 33 16.34 1.68 -5.90
N ASP A 34 17.21 1.34 -4.95
CA ASP A 34 17.05 0.10 -4.19
C ASP A 34 15.85 0.14 -3.25
N ALA A 35 15.56 1.30 -2.64
CA ALA A 35 14.38 1.48 -1.82
C ALA A 35 13.05 1.43 -2.60
N ALA A 36 13.06 1.79 -3.89
CA ALA A 36 11.86 1.81 -4.73
C ALA A 36 11.28 0.41 -4.94
N LYS A 37 12.12 -0.62 -5.00
CA LYS A 37 11.72 -2.04 -5.16
C LYS A 37 10.73 -2.48 -4.07
N ARG A 38 10.78 -1.89 -2.87
CA ARG A 38 9.86 -2.22 -1.76
C ARG A 38 8.44 -1.67 -1.93
N ASN A 39 8.22 -0.74 -2.87
CA ASN A 39 6.90 -0.17 -3.11
C ASN A 39 6.08 -1.00 -4.12
N GLU A 40 6.70 -1.98 -4.78
CA GLU A 40 6.05 -2.83 -5.78
C GLU A 40 5.32 -3.99 -5.08
N SER A 41 4.07 -4.22 -5.48
CA SER A 41 3.27 -5.37 -5.05
C SER A 41 2.61 -6.00 -6.28
N HIS A 42 2.91 -7.27 -6.53
CA HIS A 42 2.37 -8.05 -7.64
C HIS A 42 1.21 -8.96 -7.22
N VAL A 43 0.67 -8.76 -6.01
CA VAL A 43 -0.38 -9.61 -5.46
C VAL A 43 -1.72 -9.25 -6.10
N LYS A 44 -2.32 -10.20 -6.83
CA LYS A 44 -3.69 -10.10 -7.32
C LYS A 44 -4.63 -10.79 -6.34
N PHE A 45 -5.63 -10.05 -5.86
CA PHE A 45 -6.68 -10.62 -5.02
C PHE A 45 -7.84 -11.10 -5.90
N THR A 46 -8.24 -12.36 -5.75
CA THR A 46 -9.42 -12.92 -6.40
C THR A 46 -10.46 -13.23 -5.32
N PRO A 47 -11.53 -12.43 -5.19
CA PRO A 47 -12.61 -12.74 -4.27
C PRO A 47 -13.37 -13.99 -4.75
N TRP A 48 -13.74 -14.86 -3.82
CA TRP A 48 -14.58 -16.04 -4.09
C TRP A 48 -15.96 -15.82 -3.49
N LEU A 49 -17.01 -16.11 -4.25
CA LEU A 49 -18.38 -16.03 -3.79
C LEU A 49 -19.13 -17.29 -4.25
N ASN A 50 -19.86 -17.94 -3.35
CA ASN A 50 -20.68 -19.12 -3.66
C ASN A 50 -19.91 -20.22 -4.41
N GLY A 51 -18.63 -20.44 -4.05
CA GLY A 51 -17.79 -21.47 -4.63
C GLY A 51 -17.21 -21.16 -6.01
N LYS A 52 -17.42 -19.95 -6.56
CA LYS A 52 -16.83 -19.52 -7.82
C LYS A 52 -15.99 -18.24 -7.63
N PRO A 53 -14.90 -18.06 -8.40
CA PRO A 53 -14.18 -16.81 -8.40
C PRO A 53 -15.09 -15.70 -8.95
N ALA A 54 -15.27 -14.62 -8.19
CA ALA A 54 -16.18 -13.53 -8.56
C ALA A 54 -15.65 -12.63 -9.70
N HIS A 55 -14.40 -12.86 -10.13
CA HIS A 55 -13.80 -12.21 -11.28
C HIS A 55 -13.31 -13.26 -12.30
N GLU A 56 -14.24 -14.02 -12.86
CA GLU A 56 -14.09 -14.65 -14.17
C GLU A 56 -14.67 -13.66 -15.20
N LYS A 57 -13.83 -13.19 -16.12
CA LYS A 57 -14.28 -12.62 -17.39
C LYS A 57 -14.29 -13.74 -18.41
#